data_AF-A0A3S2U1N8-F1
#
_entry.id   AF-A0A3S2U1N8-F1
#
_cell.length_a   1.000
_cell.length_b   1.000
_cell.length_c   1.000
_cell.angle_alpha   90.00
_cell.angle_beta   90.00
_cell.angle_gamma   90.00
#
_symmetry.space_group_name_H-M   'P 1'
#
loop_
_entity.id
_entity.type
_entity.pdbx_description
1 polymer ?
#
loop_
_entity_poly.entity_id
_entity_poly.type
_entity_poly.pdbx_seq_one_letter_code
_entity_poly.pdbx_strand_id
1 'polypeptide(L)'
;MIFEFTAAPGFDFITQFSEQINVPVRDNVLEIPKSMGEGYVRKVGFGDDFKLTIHSYILKEELIIKRNPAIKTNNVRTIFFYSNKEDLELKYNKEENIPFLQKNDSSILLSTNDLRTEIRFPAGSNIQYVVVGITANRLQSILSIEKPNGTIKTITAENASFLFFESLDSEMQLLLKNIVSVDMNNSMNNFYVQIKVQELMYLLFSKLSLRENTTFRNVNSNDAEKLLVIRNEILSDLSTPPILSELAGIASMSETKLKQLFKQTFGDTIYNYYQKARMEEAAFLLKLAKHSVSEVGYELGFSNLSHFSRLFEKQYGITPKKFSYTT
;
A
#
# COMPACT_ATOMS: atom_id res chain seq x y z
N MET A 1 -21.20 3.60 -2.34
CA MET A 1 -21.27 2.29 -3.04
C MET A 1 -20.36 1.24 -2.39
N ILE A 2 -20.86 0.01 -2.18
CA ILE A 2 -20.06 -1.13 -1.72
C ILE A 2 -19.91 -2.13 -2.87
N PHE A 3 -18.69 -2.54 -3.20
CA PHE A 3 -18.37 -3.59 -4.16
C PHE A 3 -17.74 -4.78 -3.44
N GLU A 4 -18.40 -5.94 -3.47
CA GLU A 4 -17.97 -7.14 -2.75
C GLU A 4 -17.71 -8.29 -3.72
N PHE A 5 -16.55 -8.93 -3.62
CA PHE A 5 -16.14 -9.98 -4.56
C PHE A 5 -15.21 -11.03 -3.93
N THR A 6 -15.03 -12.16 -4.60
CA THR A 6 -14.06 -13.20 -4.24
C THR A 6 -13.04 -13.39 -5.36
N ALA A 7 -11.75 -13.22 -5.05
CA ALA A 7 -10.68 -13.31 -6.04
C ALA A 7 -10.18 -14.77 -6.24
N ALA A 8 -11.02 -15.59 -6.89
CA ALA A 8 -10.70 -16.96 -7.28
C ALA A 8 -9.92 -17.03 -8.62
N PRO A 9 -9.32 -18.18 -8.99
CA PRO A 9 -8.77 -18.37 -10.33
C PRO A 9 -9.80 -18.02 -11.41
N GLY A 10 -9.41 -17.24 -12.42
CA GLY A 10 -10.33 -16.75 -13.45
C GLY A 10 -11.11 -15.49 -13.07
N PHE A 11 -11.03 -15.01 -11.82
CA PHE A 11 -11.65 -13.75 -11.41
C PHE A 11 -11.23 -12.58 -12.32
N ASP A 12 -12.20 -11.74 -12.64
CA ASP A 12 -12.04 -10.57 -13.48
C ASP A 12 -12.77 -9.38 -12.87
N PHE A 13 -12.02 -8.50 -12.21
CA PHE A 13 -12.58 -7.35 -11.49
C PHE A 13 -13.46 -6.49 -12.39
N ILE A 14 -12.98 -6.13 -13.58
CA ILE A 14 -13.68 -5.20 -14.46
C ILE A 14 -15.04 -5.75 -14.89
N THR A 15 -15.13 -7.06 -15.13
CA THR A 15 -16.36 -7.72 -15.55
C THR A 15 -17.41 -7.65 -14.43
N GLN A 16 -17.06 -8.08 -13.22
CA GLN A 16 -18.00 -8.02 -12.07
C GLN A 16 -18.36 -6.59 -11.68
N PHE A 17 -17.40 -5.67 -11.73
CA PHE A 17 -17.66 -4.26 -11.45
C PHE A 17 -18.63 -3.66 -12.47
N SER A 18 -18.47 -4.02 -13.75
CA SER A 18 -19.34 -3.58 -14.85
C SER A 18 -20.78 -4.06 -14.70
N GLU A 19 -20.97 -5.30 -14.28
CA GLU A 19 -22.28 -5.89 -13.95
C GLU A 19 -22.96 -5.13 -12.79
N GLN A 20 -22.20 -4.82 -11.73
CA GLN A 20 -22.76 -4.13 -10.57
C GLN A 20 -23.22 -2.71 -10.89
N ILE A 21 -22.48 -1.97 -11.70
CA ILE A 21 -22.83 -0.58 -12.06
C ILE A 21 -23.67 -0.48 -13.35
N ASN A 22 -23.95 -1.62 -14.00
CA ASN A 22 -24.68 -1.74 -15.26
C ASN A 22 -24.08 -0.88 -16.41
N VAL A 23 -22.77 -1.02 -16.63
CA VAL A 23 -22.02 -0.30 -17.67
C VAL A 23 -21.26 -1.29 -18.53
N PRO A 24 -21.28 -1.18 -19.87
CA PRO A 24 -20.52 -2.11 -20.72
C PRO A 24 -19.01 -1.84 -20.64
N VAL A 25 -18.22 -2.91 -20.67
CA VAL A 25 -16.77 -2.85 -20.90
C VAL A 25 -16.52 -2.84 -22.41
N ARG A 26 -15.69 -1.91 -22.89
CA ARG A 26 -15.27 -1.81 -24.30
C ARG A 26 -13.76 -1.78 -24.38
N ASP A 27 -13.18 -2.63 -25.21
CA ASP A 27 -11.72 -2.71 -25.40
C ASP A 27 -10.92 -2.84 -24.08
N ASN A 28 -11.45 -3.62 -23.13
CA ASN A 28 -10.92 -3.80 -21.77
C ASN A 28 -10.93 -2.54 -20.90
N VAL A 29 -11.72 -1.53 -21.26
CA VAL A 29 -11.93 -0.29 -20.52
C VAL A 29 -13.40 -0.15 -20.12
N LEU A 30 -13.62 0.23 -18.86
CA LEU A 30 -14.89 0.63 -18.32
C LEU A 30 -14.77 2.11 -17.98
N GLU A 31 -15.55 2.93 -18.66
CA GLU A 31 -15.67 4.36 -18.39
C GLU A 31 -16.66 4.57 -17.24
N ILE A 32 -16.28 5.34 -16.22
CA ILE A 32 -17.15 5.65 -15.10
C ILE A 32 -18.29 6.56 -15.61
N PRO A 33 -19.57 6.20 -15.38
CA PRO A 33 -20.68 7.04 -15.80
C PRO A 33 -20.63 8.41 -15.15
N LYS A 34 -20.99 9.46 -15.92
CA LYS A 34 -21.11 10.83 -15.42
C LYS A 34 -22.03 10.99 -14.21
N SER A 35 -23.00 10.08 -14.03
CA SER A 35 -23.86 10.04 -12.85
C SER A 35 -23.06 9.71 -11.58
N MET A 36 -22.11 8.79 -11.66
CA MET A 36 -21.28 8.31 -10.56
C MET A 36 -19.99 9.12 -10.36
N GLY A 37 -19.47 9.75 -11.41
CA GLY A 37 -18.16 10.42 -11.36
C GLY A 37 -17.54 10.58 -12.75
N GLU A 38 -16.22 10.51 -12.80
CA GLU A 38 -15.45 10.54 -14.04
C GLU A 38 -14.19 9.68 -13.92
N GLY A 39 -13.62 9.28 -15.07
CA GLY A 39 -12.45 8.41 -15.16
C GLY A 39 -12.81 6.99 -15.60
N TYR A 40 -11.91 6.04 -15.36
CA TYR A 40 -12.03 4.70 -15.91
C TYR A 40 -11.43 3.61 -15.02
N VAL A 41 -11.80 2.36 -15.33
CA VAL A 41 -11.12 1.14 -14.92
C VAL A 41 -10.65 0.43 -16.19
N ARG A 42 -9.38 0.05 -16.25
CA ARG A 42 -8.79 -0.63 -17.40
C ARG A 42 -8.13 -1.93 -17.00
N LYS A 43 -8.32 -2.97 -17.81
CA LYS A 43 -7.65 -4.26 -17.66
C LYS A 43 -6.58 -4.44 -18.73
N VAL A 44 -5.41 -4.95 -18.34
CA VAL A 44 -4.34 -5.39 -19.25
C VAL A 44 -3.91 -6.78 -18.84
N GLY A 45 -3.91 -7.74 -19.77
CA GLY A 45 -3.50 -9.12 -19.52
C GLY A 45 -2.17 -9.46 -20.19
N PHE A 46 -1.33 -10.24 -19.51
CA PHE A 46 -0.05 -10.75 -20.01
C PHE A 46 -0.04 -12.29 -20.00
N GLY A 47 -1.18 -12.87 -20.41
CA GLY A 47 -1.53 -14.29 -20.25
C GLY A 47 -2.64 -14.49 -19.22
N ASP A 48 -2.99 -15.74 -18.94
CA ASP A 48 -4.04 -16.10 -17.97
C ASP A 48 -3.59 -15.96 -16.50
N ASP A 49 -2.27 -15.95 -16.30
CA ASP A 49 -1.60 -16.06 -14.99
C ASP A 49 -0.98 -14.75 -14.50
N PHE A 50 -1.08 -13.68 -15.28
CA PHE A 50 -0.61 -12.33 -14.95
C PHE A 50 -1.53 -11.28 -15.57
N LYS A 51 -2.25 -10.57 -14.70
CA LYS A 51 -3.23 -9.54 -15.06
C LYS A 51 -2.97 -8.27 -14.27
N LEU A 52 -3.32 -7.15 -14.88
CA LEU A 52 -3.24 -5.81 -14.32
C LEU A 52 -4.60 -5.14 -14.41
N THR A 53 -5.04 -4.50 -13.34
CA THR A 53 -6.14 -3.53 -13.39
C THR A 53 -5.65 -2.16 -12.96
N ILE A 54 -5.92 -1.16 -13.79
CA ILE A 54 -5.55 0.24 -13.61
C ILE A 54 -6.84 0.99 -13.29
N HIS A 55 -6.84 1.73 -12.19
CA HIS A 55 -7.98 2.50 -11.72
C HIS A 55 -7.58 3.97 -11.67
N SER A 56 -8.38 4.82 -12.30
CA SER A 56 -8.17 6.26 -12.33
C SER A 56 -9.51 6.96 -12.43
N TYR A 57 -10.05 7.43 -11.30
CA TYR A 57 -11.36 8.06 -11.27
C TYR A 57 -11.57 8.98 -10.08
N ILE A 58 -12.54 9.88 -10.22
CA ILE A 58 -13.12 10.67 -9.12
C ILE A 58 -14.59 10.26 -9.02
N LEU A 59 -15.00 9.74 -7.86
CA LEU A 59 -16.39 9.32 -7.61
C LEU A 59 -17.13 10.36 -6.78
N LYS A 60 -18.43 10.53 -7.03
CA LYS A 60 -19.29 11.42 -6.25
C LYS A 60 -19.72 10.84 -4.91
N GLU A 61 -19.59 9.53 -4.74
CA GLU A 61 -19.91 8.81 -3.52
C GLU A 61 -18.71 7.97 -3.07
N GLU A 62 -18.66 7.65 -1.78
CA GLU A 62 -17.66 6.75 -1.22
C GLU A 62 -17.72 5.38 -1.92
N LEU A 63 -16.56 4.81 -2.24
CA LEU A 63 -16.44 3.44 -2.72
C LEU A 63 -15.76 2.57 -1.66
N ILE A 64 -16.45 1.51 -1.25
CA ILE A 64 -15.88 0.48 -0.37
C ILE A 64 -15.68 -0.79 -1.19
N ILE A 65 -14.43 -1.22 -1.34
CA ILE A 65 -14.04 -2.46 -2.01
C ILE A 65 -13.78 -3.54 -0.94
N LYS A 66 -14.60 -4.58 -0.93
CA LYS A 66 -14.48 -5.74 -0.03
C LYS A 66 -14.10 -6.98 -0.82
N ARG A 67 -12.95 -7.55 -0.51
CA ARG A 67 -12.56 -8.86 -1.01
C ARG A 67 -12.83 -9.90 0.06
N ASN A 68 -13.68 -10.87 -0.26
CA ASN A 68 -13.89 -12.04 0.57
C ASN A 68 -12.79 -13.08 0.37
N PRO A 69 -12.47 -13.85 1.44
CA PRO A 69 -11.52 -14.95 1.35
C PRO A 69 -11.92 -15.94 0.25
N ALA A 70 -10.96 -16.33 -0.58
CA ALA A 70 -11.16 -17.44 -1.51
C ALA A 70 -11.46 -18.74 -0.74
N ILE A 71 -12.48 -19.49 -1.19
CA ILE A 71 -12.93 -20.74 -0.55
C ILE A 71 -11.83 -21.80 -0.50
N LYS A 72 -10.89 -21.77 -1.45
CA LYS A 72 -9.70 -22.62 -1.47
C LYS A 72 -8.46 -21.72 -1.58
N THR A 73 -7.40 -22.11 -0.87
CA THR A 73 -6.06 -21.54 -1.09
C THR A 73 -5.73 -21.65 -2.58
N ASN A 74 -5.30 -20.54 -3.16
CA ASN A 74 -4.93 -20.49 -4.56
C ASN A 74 -3.51 -19.93 -4.70
N ASN A 75 -2.92 -20.19 -5.86
CA ASN A 75 -1.58 -19.73 -6.19
C ASN A 75 -1.55 -18.26 -6.62
N VAL A 76 -2.66 -17.51 -6.56
CA VAL A 76 -2.69 -16.11 -6.98
C VAL A 76 -2.16 -15.21 -5.87
N ARG A 77 -1.35 -14.24 -6.25
CA ARG A 77 -0.82 -13.16 -5.43
C ARG A 77 -1.40 -11.85 -5.94
N THR A 78 -1.91 -11.06 -5.02
CA THR A 78 -2.43 -9.73 -5.31
C THR A 78 -1.42 -8.70 -4.80
N ILE A 79 -0.92 -7.85 -5.69
CA ILE A 79 -0.09 -6.70 -5.33
C ILE A 79 -0.90 -5.45 -5.65
N PHE A 80 -1.23 -4.69 -4.64
CA PHE A 80 -1.97 -3.44 -4.74
C PHE A 80 -1.01 -2.28 -4.54
N PHE A 81 -0.76 -1.53 -5.60
CA PHE A 81 0.04 -0.31 -5.59
C PHE A 81 -0.89 0.89 -5.55
N TYR A 82 -0.85 1.64 -4.46
CA TYR A 82 -1.77 2.75 -4.21
C TYR A 82 -1.01 4.00 -3.80
N SER A 83 -1.29 5.12 -4.46
CA SER A 83 -0.70 6.42 -4.14
C SER A 83 -1.81 7.45 -3.96
N ASN A 84 -2.12 7.82 -2.72
CA ASN A 84 -2.93 9.01 -2.48
C ASN A 84 -1.99 10.21 -2.35
N LYS A 85 -1.98 11.09 -3.34
CA LYS A 85 -1.56 12.47 -3.14
C LYS A 85 -2.81 13.31 -3.34
N GLU A 86 -3.47 13.66 -2.24
CA GLU A 86 -4.32 14.83 -2.28
C GLU A 86 -3.41 16.03 -2.58
N ASP A 87 -3.79 16.85 -3.56
CA ASP A 87 -3.15 18.15 -3.74
C ASP A 87 -3.26 18.94 -2.43
N LEU A 88 -2.19 19.66 -2.09
CA LEU A 88 -1.90 20.33 -0.82
C LEU A 88 -2.96 21.39 -0.39
N GLU A 89 -4.19 20.97 -0.12
CA GLU A 89 -5.16 21.75 0.63
C GLU A 89 -5.24 21.19 2.06
N LEU A 90 -4.68 21.93 3.00
CA LEU A 90 -4.75 21.67 4.44
C LEU A 90 -6.21 21.71 4.91
N LYS A 91 -6.93 20.59 4.82
CA LYS A 91 -8.15 20.35 5.60
C LYS A 91 -7.77 19.50 6.82
N TYR A 92 -7.68 20.15 7.97
CA TYR A 92 -7.68 19.47 9.28
C TYR A 92 -9.13 19.13 9.60
N ASN A 93 -9.59 17.94 9.19
CA ASN A 93 -10.81 17.37 9.77
C ASN A 93 -10.44 16.08 10.49
N LYS A 94 -10.54 16.14 11.83
CA LYS A 94 -10.50 14.99 12.74
C LYS A 94 -11.83 14.24 12.65
N GLU A 95 -12.15 13.62 11.53
CA GLU A 95 -13.31 12.71 11.49
C GLU A 95 -12.96 11.41 10.77
N GLU A 96 -13.07 10.36 11.58
CA GLU A 96 -13.13 8.93 11.28
C GLU A 96 -11.83 8.17 10.95
N ASN A 97 -11.58 7.15 11.77
CA ASN A 97 -10.55 6.12 11.59
C ASN A 97 -10.81 5.32 10.30
N ILE A 98 -10.26 5.78 9.17
CA ILE A 98 -10.28 5.00 7.93
C ILE A 98 -9.25 3.86 8.09
N PRO A 99 -9.62 2.58 7.98
CA PRO A 99 -8.72 1.44 8.22
C PRO A 99 -7.50 1.35 7.29
N PHE A 100 -7.38 2.20 6.28
CA PHE A 100 -6.33 2.11 5.27
C PHE A 100 -5.70 3.44 4.85
N LEU A 101 -6.29 4.60 5.15
CA LEU A 101 -5.89 5.86 4.53
C LEU A 101 -5.63 6.95 5.56
N GLN A 102 -4.35 7.27 5.76
CA GLN A 102 -3.95 8.57 6.26
C GLN A 102 -3.51 9.49 5.11
N LYS A 103 -3.47 10.79 5.40
CA LYS A 103 -3.04 11.85 4.48
C LYS A 103 -1.65 11.50 3.89
N ASN A 104 -1.52 11.55 2.56
CA ASN A 104 -0.29 11.22 1.82
C ASN A 104 0.21 9.76 1.90
N ASP A 105 -0.65 8.77 2.19
CA ASP A 105 -0.25 7.36 2.18
C ASP A 105 0.00 6.87 0.74
N SER A 106 1.24 6.50 0.44
CA SER A 106 1.66 5.83 -0.79
C SER A 106 2.29 4.49 -0.43
N SER A 107 1.56 3.42 -0.71
CA SER A 107 1.88 2.10 -0.18
C SER A 107 1.62 0.96 -1.16
N ILE A 108 2.22 -0.18 -0.83
CA ILE A 108 2.09 -1.44 -1.54
C ILE A 108 1.57 -2.48 -0.56
N LEU A 109 0.46 -3.11 -0.91
CA LEU A 109 -0.07 -4.26 -0.19
C LEU A 109 0.10 -5.52 -1.05
N LEU A 110 0.94 -6.44 -0.62
CA LEU A 110 1.14 -7.74 -1.25
C LEU A 110 0.52 -8.83 -0.37
N SER A 111 -0.46 -9.57 -0.90
CA SER A 111 -1.19 -10.57 -0.12
C SER A 111 -1.61 -11.79 -0.95
N THR A 112 -1.96 -12.85 -0.23
CA THR A 112 -2.69 -13.99 -0.76
C THR A 112 -4.19 -13.72 -0.77
N ASN A 113 -4.95 -14.49 -1.56
CA ASN A 113 -6.38 -14.24 -1.81
C ASN A 113 -7.33 -14.90 -0.80
N ASP A 114 -6.80 -15.59 0.19
CA ASP A 114 -7.51 -16.17 1.34
C ASP A 114 -7.67 -15.20 2.52
N LEU A 115 -7.15 -13.97 2.39
CA LEU A 115 -7.37 -12.89 3.34
C LEU A 115 -8.54 -12.01 2.93
N ARG A 116 -9.44 -11.73 3.86
CA ARG A 116 -10.41 -10.65 3.73
C ARG A 116 -9.67 -9.31 3.71
N THR A 117 -10.02 -8.44 2.77
CA THR A 117 -9.50 -7.07 2.71
C THR A 117 -10.66 -6.10 2.48
N GLU A 118 -10.63 -4.97 3.17
CA GLU A 118 -11.56 -3.86 2.95
C GLU A 118 -10.74 -2.61 2.67
N ILE A 119 -11.04 -1.93 1.56
CA ILE A 119 -10.42 -0.68 1.18
C ILE A 119 -11.55 0.32 0.96
N ARG A 120 -11.41 1.51 1.53
CA ARG A 120 -12.38 2.59 1.42
C ARG A 120 -11.77 3.73 0.64
N PHE A 121 -12.51 4.30 -0.30
CA PHE A 121 -12.12 5.47 -1.05
C PHE A 121 -13.17 6.56 -0.84
N PRO A 122 -12.78 7.70 -0.24
CA PRO A 122 -13.71 8.80 -0.01
C PRO A 122 -14.30 9.38 -1.30
N ALA A 123 -15.51 9.94 -1.18
CA ALA A 123 -16.12 10.70 -2.25
C ALA A 123 -15.29 11.94 -2.59
N GLY A 124 -15.20 12.28 -3.87
CA GLY A 124 -14.52 13.48 -4.38
C GLY A 124 -12.99 13.40 -4.42
N SER A 125 -12.39 12.32 -3.91
CA SER A 125 -10.94 12.11 -3.99
C SER A 125 -10.50 11.65 -5.39
N ASN A 126 -9.31 12.07 -5.81
CA ASN A 126 -8.66 11.54 -7.01
C ASN A 126 -8.05 10.17 -6.70
N ILE A 127 -8.70 9.11 -7.18
CA ILE A 127 -8.35 7.73 -6.87
C ILE A 127 -7.52 7.17 -8.01
N GLN A 128 -6.23 6.91 -7.75
CA GLN A 128 -5.31 6.30 -8.71
C GLN A 128 -4.57 5.12 -8.07
N TYR A 129 -4.75 3.94 -8.65
CA TYR A 129 -4.05 2.74 -8.20
C TYR A 129 -3.97 1.66 -9.26
N VAL A 130 -3.08 0.71 -9.02
CA VAL A 130 -2.84 -0.43 -9.89
C VAL A 130 -2.85 -1.71 -9.07
N VAL A 131 -3.59 -2.71 -9.53
CA VAL A 131 -3.62 -4.05 -8.93
C VAL A 131 -3.00 -5.04 -9.90
N VAL A 132 -1.98 -5.75 -9.44
CA VAL A 132 -1.41 -6.91 -10.12
C VAL A 132 -2.00 -8.18 -9.51
N GLY A 133 -2.62 -9.01 -10.35
CA GLY A 133 -2.93 -10.40 -10.03
C GLY A 133 -1.97 -11.31 -10.77
N ILE A 134 -1.17 -12.09 -10.05
CA ILE A 134 -0.15 -12.96 -10.65
C ILE A 134 -0.08 -14.31 -9.94
N THR A 135 0.10 -15.42 -10.66
CA THR A 135 0.31 -16.72 -10.01
C THR A 135 1.72 -16.83 -9.42
N ALA A 136 1.89 -17.62 -8.36
CA ALA A 136 3.17 -17.87 -7.70
C ALA A 136 4.22 -18.43 -8.68
N ASN A 137 3.82 -19.33 -9.57
CA ASN A 137 4.71 -19.92 -10.59
C ASN A 137 5.17 -18.88 -11.62
N ARG A 138 4.24 -18.04 -12.10
CA ARG A 138 4.55 -16.95 -13.02
C ARG A 138 5.47 -15.92 -12.38
N LEU A 139 5.20 -15.58 -11.12
CA LEU A 139 6.03 -14.67 -10.35
C LEU A 139 7.44 -15.24 -10.14
N GLN A 140 7.57 -16.50 -9.77
CA GLN A 140 8.86 -17.18 -9.62
C GLN A 140 9.67 -17.16 -10.93
N SER A 141 9.01 -17.42 -12.06
CA SER A 141 9.63 -17.37 -13.39
C SER A 141 10.12 -15.96 -13.76
N ILE A 142 9.31 -14.92 -13.49
CA ILE A 142 9.70 -13.53 -13.79
C ILE A 142 10.85 -13.09 -12.89
N LEU A 143 10.82 -13.42 -11.59
CA LEU A 143 11.84 -13.01 -10.64
C LEU A 143 13.19 -13.70 -10.91
N SER A 144 13.18 -14.98 -11.31
CA SER A 144 14.39 -15.76 -11.64
C SER A 144 15.51 -15.64 -10.56
N ILE A 145 15.13 -15.53 -9.29
CA ILE A 145 16.09 -15.37 -8.18
C ILE A 145 16.68 -16.74 -7.83
N GLU A 146 18.01 -16.90 -7.98
CA GLU A 146 18.71 -18.16 -7.67
C GLU A 146 18.66 -18.51 -6.17
N LYS A 147 18.84 -17.50 -5.30
CA LYS A 147 18.92 -17.67 -3.83
C LYS A 147 17.93 -16.76 -3.13
N PRO A 148 16.63 -17.08 -3.15
CA PRO A 148 15.61 -16.24 -2.51
C PRO A 148 15.77 -16.25 -0.99
N ASN A 149 15.56 -15.08 -0.37
CA ASN A 149 15.46 -14.96 1.09
C ASN A 149 14.15 -15.61 1.60
N GLY A 150 13.95 -15.65 2.92
CA GLY A 150 12.75 -16.22 3.54
C GLY A 150 11.45 -15.55 3.07
N THR A 151 11.45 -14.23 2.92
CA THR A 151 10.29 -13.47 2.46
C THR A 151 9.89 -13.85 1.02
N ILE A 152 10.86 -13.86 0.09
CA ILE A 152 10.61 -14.26 -1.30
C ILE A 152 10.11 -15.70 -1.37
N LYS A 153 10.73 -16.61 -0.61
CA LYS A 153 10.27 -18.02 -0.52
C LYS A 153 8.82 -18.12 -0.07
N THR A 154 8.43 -17.36 0.95
CA THR A 154 7.02 -17.30 1.41
C THR A 154 6.10 -16.80 0.30
N ILE A 155 6.48 -15.72 -0.40
CA ILE A 155 5.64 -15.11 -1.44
C ILE A 155 5.38 -16.08 -2.59
N THR A 156 6.40 -16.83 -3.00
CA THR A 156 6.34 -17.77 -4.11
C THR A 156 5.92 -19.19 -3.69
N ALA A 157 5.75 -19.48 -2.40
CA ALA A 157 5.30 -20.80 -1.93
C ALA A 157 3.83 -21.03 -2.26
N GLU A 158 3.42 -22.25 -2.58
CA GLU A 158 2.02 -22.57 -2.91
C GLU A 158 1.06 -22.41 -1.72
N ASN A 159 1.49 -22.84 -0.52
CA ASN A 159 0.66 -22.95 0.68
C ASN A 159 1.10 -21.97 1.78
N ALA A 160 1.08 -20.67 1.47
CA ALA A 160 1.29 -19.62 2.45
C ALA A 160 0.05 -18.72 2.52
N SER A 161 -0.24 -18.20 3.71
CA SER A 161 -1.19 -17.10 3.89
C SER A 161 -0.46 -15.92 4.52
N PHE A 162 -0.36 -14.82 3.80
CA PHE A 162 0.47 -13.69 4.22
C PHE A 162 -0.09 -12.35 3.81
N LEU A 163 0.36 -11.33 4.54
CA LEU A 163 0.18 -9.92 4.25
C LEU A 163 1.53 -9.23 4.40
N PHE A 164 2.00 -8.61 3.34
CA PHE A 164 3.20 -7.76 3.34
C PHE A 164 2.82 -6.34 2.94
N PHE A 165 3.42 -5.39 3.64
CA PHE A 165 3.22 -3.96 3.42
C PHE A 165 4.57 -3.30 3.16
N GLU A 166 4.65 -2.49 2.11
CA GLU A 166 5.84 -1.68 1.76
C GLU A 166 5.42 -0.25 1.43
N SER A 167 6.34 0.70 1.57
CA SER A 167 6.13 2.08 1.09
C SER A 167 6.48 2.20 -0.39
N LEU A 168 5.69 3.01 -1.11
CA LEU A 168 6.03 3.49 -2.45
C LEU A 168 6.99 4.66 -2.32
N ASP A 169 8.23 4.49 -2.77
CA ASP A 169 9.16 5.62 -2.90
C ASP A 169 8.81 6.48 -4.12
N SER A 170 9.52 7.60 -4.27
CA SER A 170 9.31 8.56 -5.35
C SER A 170 9.45 7.96 -6.75
N GLU A 171 10.35 6.99 -6.95
CA GLU A 171 10.56 6.32 -8.23
C GLU A 171 9.35 5.44 -8.58
N MET A 172 8.90 4.62 -7.62
CA MET A 172 7.70 3.80 -7.79
C MET A 172 6.44 4.66 -8.00
N GLN A 173 6.30 5.77 -7.28
CA GLN A 173 5.17 6.70 -7.46
C GLN A 173 5.15 7.28 -8.88
N LEU A 174 6.31 7.65 -9.43
CA LEU A 174 6.41 8.15 -10.80
C LEU A 174 6.03 7.06 -11.81
N LEU A 175 6.49 5.83 -11.61
CA LEU A 175 6.11 4.70 -12.47
C LEU A 175 4.61 4.41 -12.42
N LEU A 176 4.00 4.45 -11.23
CA LEU A 176 2.56 4.29 -11.07
C LEU A 176 1.80 5.38 -11.84
N LYS A 177 2.22 6.65 -11.71
CA LYS A 177 1.65 7.77 -12.46
C LYS A 177 1.76 7.55 -13.97
N ASN A 178 2.92 7.10 -14.46
CA ASN A 178 3.16 6.82 -15.87
C ASN A 178 2.26 5.70 -16.43
N ILE A 179 2.01 4.65 -15.63
CA ILE A 179 1.09 3.56 -16.01
C ILE A 179 -0.33 4.08 -16.11
N VAL A 180 -0.75 4.91 -15.14
CA VAL A 180 -2.09 5.49 -15.11
C VAL A 180 -2.28 6.46 -16.28
N SER A 181 -1.31 7.33 -16.56
CA SER A 181 -1.44 8.37 -17.59
C SER A 181 -1.11 7.90 -19.02
N VAL A 182 -1.08 6.60 -19.30
CA VAL A 182 -0.67 6.07 -20.60
C VAL A 182 -1.67 6.50 -21.70
N ASP A 183 -1.16 6.93 -22.86
CA ASP A 183 -2.00 7.19 -24.03
C ASP A 183 -2.55 5.85 -24.58
N MET A 184 -3.86 5.66 -24.42
CA MET A 184 -4.55 4.44 -24.84
C MET A 184 -4.73 4.34 -26.36
N ASN A 185 -4.60 5.45 -27.10
CA ASN A 185 -4.72 5.44 -28.56
C ASN A 185 -3.46 4.91 -29.25
N ASN A 186 -2.34 4.86 -28.53
CA ASN A 186 -1.09 4.32 -29.05
C ASN A 186 -1.16 2.78 -29.11
N SER A 187 -0.90 2.18 -30.27
CA SER A 187 -0.94 0.71 -30.44
C SER A 187 0.06 -0.07 -29.56
N MET A 188 1.12 0.57 -29.08
CA MET A 188 2.14 -0.02 -28.20
C MET A 188 1.83 0.14 -26.70
N ASN A 189 0.68 0.69 -26.33
CA ASN A 189 0.36 1.01 -24.94
C ASN A 189 0.43 -0.22 -23.99
N ASN A 190 0.02 -1.41 -24.45
CA ASN A 190 0.04 -2.63 -23.63
C ASN A 190 1.48 -3.07 -23.33
N PHE A 191 2.37 -2.96 -24.32
CA PHE A 191 3.80 -3.27 -24.16
C PHE A 191 4.48 -2.27 -23.23
N TYR A 192 4.17 -0.97 -23.36
CA TYR A 192 4.64 0.06 -22.45
C TYR A 192 4.22 -0.23 -20.99
N VAL A 193 2.94 -0.51 -20.78
CA VAL A 193 2.40 -0.87 -19.45
C VAL A 193 3.07 -2.12 -18.90
N GLN A 194 3.31 -3.13 -19.75
CA GLN A 194 4.02 -4.35 -19.35
C GLN A 194 5.41 -4.07 -18.80
N ILE A 195 6.20 -3.25 -19.49
CA ILE A 195 7.55 -2.86 -19.03
C ILE A 195 7.44 -2.14 -17.69
N LYS A 196 6.54 -1.15 -17.59
CA LYS A 196 6.43 -0.31 -16.40
C LYS A 196 5.94 -1.06 -15.17
N VAL A 197 5.02 -2.01 -15.33
CA VAL A 197 4.59 -2.84 -14.20
C VAL A 197 5.68 -3.83 -13.77
N GLN A 198 6.45 -4.38 -14.70
CA GLN A 198 7.60 -5.23 -14.36
C GLN A 198 8.70 -4.46 -13.65
N GLU A 199 8.94 -3.19 -14.04
CA GLU A 199 9.83 -2.27 -13.35
C GLU A 199 9.35 -1.99 -11.90
N LEU A 200 8.06 -1.72 -11.70
CA LEU A 200 7.47 -1.60 -10.36
C LEU A 200 7.66 -2.87 -9.52
N MET A 201 7.42 -4.04 -10.12
CA MET A 201 7.63 -5.31 -9.45
C MET A 201 9.11 -5.49 -9.08
N TYR A 202 10.04 -5.20 -9.99
CA TYR A 202 11.48 -5.27 -9.71
C TYR A 202 11.85 -4.43 -8.48
N LEU A 203 11.43 -3.16 -8.43
CA LEU A 203 11.73 -2.29 -7.29
C LEU A 203 11.13 -2.85 -5.98
N LEU A 204 9.89 -3.34 -6.00
CA LEU A 204 9.25 -3.97 -4.84
C LEU A 204 10.03 -5.20 -4.36
N PHE A 205 10.34 -6.13 -5.27
CA PHE A 205 11.01 -7.38 -4.91
C PHE A 205 12.48 -7.18 -4.54
N SER A 206 13.13 -6.13 -5.05
CA SER A 206 14.44 -5.67 -4.57
C SER A 206 14.38 -5.29 -3.09
N LYS A 207 13.40 -4.46 -2.68
CA LYS A 207 13.17 -4.12 -1.26
C LYS A 207 12.88 -5.35 -0.41
N LEU A 208 11.96 -6.22 -0.85
CA LEU A 208 11.58 -7.43 -0.11
C LEU A 208 12.74 -8.42 0.03
N SER A 209 13.68 -8.44 -0.91
CA SER A 209 14.88 -9.29 -0.85
C SER A 209 15.88 -8.83 0.22
N LEU A 210 15.81 -7.56 0.65
CA LEU A 210 16.65 -7.00 1.70
C LEU A 210 16.05 -7.18 3.11
N ARG A 211 14.81 -7.65 3.22
CA ARG A 211 14.21 -7.93 4.53
C ARG A 211 14.99 -8.99 5.29
N GLU A 212 15.09 -8.80 6.61
CA GLU A 212 15.67 -9.79 7.50
C GLU A 212 14.89 -11.11 7.43
N ASN A 213 15.61 -12.23 7.44
CA ASN A 213 15.01 -13.55 7.49
C ASN A 213 14.39 -13.78 8.88
N THR A 214 13.08 -13.65 8.97
CA THR A 214 12.31 -14.01 10.18
C THR A 214 11.58 -15.33 9.98
N THR A 215 11.35 -16.09 11.07
CA THR A 215 10.49 -17.27 11.04
C THR A 215 9.08 -16.89 10.59
N PHE A 216 8.68 -17.39 9.43
CA PHE A 216 7.38 -17.11 8.85
C PHE A 216 6.25 -17.75 9.65
N ARG A 217 5.15 -17.02 9.82
CA ARG A 217 3.90 -17.47 10.41
C ARG A 217 2.73 -17.09 9.51
N ASN A 218 1.84 -18.05 9.25
CA ASN A 218 0.62 -17.78 8.51
C ASN A 218 -0.23 -16.72 9.21
N VAL A 219 -0.75 -15.79 8.43
CA VAL A 219 -1.68 -14.74 8.84
C VAL A 219 -3.09 -15.19 8.44
N ASN A 220 -4.09 -15.03 9.30
CA ASN A 220 -5.50 -15.21 8.91
C ASN A 220 -6.17 -13.84 8.74
N SER A 221 -7.41 -13.80 8.24
CA SER A 221 -8.14 -12.56 8.00
C SER A 221 -8.25 -11.66 9.24
N ASN A 222 -8.53 -12.24 10.41
CA ASN A 222 -8.62 -11.49 11.66
C ASN A 222 -7.25 -10.94 12.12
N ASP A 223 -6.18 -11.71 11.95
CA ASP A 223 -4.82 -11.23 12.22
C ASP A 223 -4.43 -10.09 11.27
N ALA A 224 -4.76 -10.20 9.97
CA ALA A 224 -4.50 -9.16 8.97
C ALA A 224 -5.23 -7.85 9.29
N GLU A 225 -6.53 -7.92 9.61
CA GLU A 225 -7.34 -6.77 10.01
C GLU A 225 -6.75 -6.07 11.24
N LYS A 226 -6.44 -6.84 12.29
CA LYS A 226 -5.85 -6.32 13.52
C LYS A 226 -4.48 -5.68 13.29
N LEU A 227 -3.64 -6.24 12.42
CA LEU A 227 -2.35 -5.64 12.08
C LEU A 227 -2.49 -4.27 11.41
N LEU A 228 -3.48 -4.10 10.53
CA LEU A 228 -3.79 -2.81 9.91
C LEU A 228 -4.32 -1.80 10.93
N VAL A 229 -5.20 -2.23 11.85
CA VAL A 229 -5.67 -1.40 12.97
C VAL A 229 -4.50 -0.92 13.83
N ILE A 230 -3.59 -1.82 14.22
CA ILE A 230 -2.41 -1.44 15.00
C ILE A 230 -1.49 -0.48 14.26
N ARG A 231 -1.30 -0.66 12.95
CA ARG A 231 -0.57 0.33 12.14
C ARG A 231 -1.22 1.70 12.25
N ASN A 232 -2.53 1.80 12.06
CA ASN A 232 -3.21 3.09 12.09
C ASN A 232 -3.17 3.72 13.49
N GLU A 233 -3.28 2.91 14.54
CA GLU A 233 -3.12 3.36 15.92
C GLU A 233 -1.74 3.99 16.14
N ILE A 234 -0.67 3.32 15.69
CA ILE A 234 0.71 3.83 15.77
C ILE A 234 0.87 5.16 15.03
N LEU A 235 0.20 5.33 13.89
CA LEU A 235 0.29 6.53 13.06
C LEU A 235 -0.70 7.63 13.48
N SER A 236 -1.64 7.35 14.40
CA SER A 236 -2.68 8.31 14.78
C SER A 236 -2.15 9.46 15.64
N ASP A 237 -1.12 9.19 16.45
CA ASP A 237 -0.41 10.18 17.24
C ASP A 237 1.09 9.86 17.26
N LEU A 238 1.84 10.59 16.44
CA LEU A 238 3.30 10.47 16.36
C LEU A 238 4.05 11.23 17.47
N SER A 239 3.32 11.94 18.35
CA SER A 239 3.91 12.62 19.50
C SER A 239 4.12 11.69 20.70
N THR A 240 3.33 10.61 20.79
CA THR A 240 3.35 9.67 21.91
C THR A 240 3.93 8.31 21.48
N PRO A 241 4.99 7.80 22.15
CA PRO A 241 5.54 6.49 21.83
C PRO A 241 4.53 5.35 22.06
N PRO A 242 4.43 4.37 21.13
CA PRO A 242 3.50 3.26 21.28
C PRO A 242 3.90 2.33 22.42
N ILE A 243 2.93 1.95 23.25
CA ILE A 243 3.11 0.97 24.33
C ILE A 243 2.66 -0.40 23.85
N LEU A 244 3.58 -1.36 23.82
CA LEU A 244 3.33 -2.67 23.23
C LEU A 244 2.19 -3.44 23.91
N SER A 245 2.08 -3.37 25.23
CA SER A 245 1.02 -4.06 25.98
C SER A 245 -0.38 -3.52 25.63
N GLU A 246 -0.49 -2.22 25.40
CA GLU A 246 -1.74 -1.56 24.97
C GLU A 246 -2.11 -2.00 23.54
N LEU A 247 -1.16 -1.94 22.61
CA LEU A 247 -1.36 -2.42 21.24
C LEU A 247 -1.72 -3.91 21.19
N ALA A 248 -1.09 -4.74 22.03
CA ALA A 248 -1.42 -6.15 22.17
C ALA A 248 -2.85 -6.36 22.68
N GLY A 249 -3.29 -5.52 23.63
CA GLY A 249 -4.67 -5.47 24.13
C GLY A 249 -5.68 -5.13 23.03
N ILE A 250 -5.43 -4.05 22.27
CA ILE A 250 -6.26 -3.63 21.11
C ILE A 250 -6.37 -4.76 20.09
N ALA A 251 -5.25 -5.40 19.75
CA ALA A 251 -5.21 -6.51 18.82
C ALA A 251 -5.77 -7.82 19.41
N SER A 252 -6.05 -7.91 20.72
CA SER A 252 -6.32 -9.18 21.41
C SER A 252 -5.32 -10.29 21.05
N MET A 253 -4.03 -9.93 21.04
CA MET A 253 -2.90 -10.82 20.76
C MET A 253 -1.95 -10.85 21.95
N SER A 254 -1.16 -11.90 22.11
CA SER A 254 0.01 -11.81 22.99
C SER A 254 1.06 -10.86 22.39
N GLU A 255 1.82 -10.18 23.24
CA GLU A 255 2.90 -9.30 22.79
C GLU A 255 3.89 -9.98 21.85
N THR A 256 4.22 -11.25 22.12
CA THR A 256 5.10 -12.06 21.28
C THR A 256 4.50 -12.29 19.90
N LYS A 257 3.21 -12.64 19.81
CA LYS A 257 2.52 -12.83 18.53
C LYS A 257 2.48 -11.51 17.75
N LEU A 258 2.13 -10.41 18.41
CA LEU A 258 2.04 -9.09 17.79
C LEU A 258 3.40 -8.64 17.25
N LYS A 259 4.47 -8.70 18.06
CA LYS A 259 5.85 -8.38 17.62
C LYS A 259 6.25 -9.16 16.37
N GLN A 260 6.01 -10.47 16.38
CA GLN A 260 6.39 -11.34 15.26
C GLN A 260 5.60 -11.00 13.99
N LEU A 261 4.27 -10.93 14.09
CA LEU A 261 3.41 -10.68 12.93
C LEU A 261 3.59 -9.26 12.38
N PHE A 262 3.74 -8.26 13.25
CA PHE A 262 3.99 -6.88 12.84
C PHE A 262 5.31 -6.77 12.07
N LYS A 263 6.41 -7.34 12.61
CA LYS A 263 7.70 -7.33 11.91
C LYS A 263 7.64 -8.07 10.59
N GLN A 264 6.94 -9.20 10.53
CA GLN A 264 6.76 -9.94 9.28
C GLN A 264 6.00 -9.10 8.23
N THR A 265 4.89 -8.47 8.62
CA THR A 265 4.03 -7.73 7.69
C THR A 265 4.67 -6.42 7.23
N PHE A 266 5.12 -5.60 8.18
CA PHE A 266 5.63 -4.24 7.91
C PHE A 266 7.15 -4.16 7.73
N GLY A 267 7.86 -5.29 7.89
CA GLY A 267 9.32 -5.37 7.67
C GLY A 267 10.17 -4.79 8.80
N ASP A 268 9.55 -4.21 9.84
CA ASP A 268 10.26 -3.57 10.94
C ASP A 268 9.55 -3.78 12.29
N THR A 269 10.25 -3.54 13.39
CA THR A 269 9.64 -3.56 14.72
C THR A 269 8.68 -2.39 14.90
N ILE A 270 7.68 -2.54 15.78
CA ILE A 270 6.70 -1.48 16.09
C ILE A 270 7.38 -0.15 16.42
N TYR A 271 8.38 -0.17 17.30
CA TYR A 271 9.06 1.06 17.72
C TYR A 271 9.86 1.71 16.58
N ASN A 272 10.58 0.91 15.78
CA ASN A 272 11.31 1.46 14.63
C ASN A 272 10.37 1.98 13.55
N TYR A 273 9.23 1.32 13.32
CA TYR A 273 8.20 1.74 12.38
C TYR A 273 7.63 3.10 12.78
N TYR A 274 7.23 3.25 14.05
CA TYR A 274 6.86 4.52 14.65
C TYR A 274 7.96 5.59 14.51
N GLN A 275 9.21 5.23 14.80
CA GLN A 275 10.32 6.17 14.76
C GLN A 275 10.61 6.65 13.33
N LYS A 276 10.47 5.79 12.31
CA LYS A 276 10.57 6.15 10.90
C LYS A 276 9.42 7.08 10.48
N ALA A 277 8.19 6.75 10.85
CA ALA A 277 7.02 7.59 10.57
C ALA A 277 7.19 9.00 11.16
N ARG A 278 7.72 9.13 12.38
CA ARG A 278 8.09 10.45 12.95
C ARG A 278 9.09 11.22 12.11
N MET A 279 10.11 10.55 11.56
CA MET A 279 11.11 11.23 10.72
C MET A 279 10.52 11.63 9.37
N GLU A 280 9.64 10.81 8.81
CA GLU A 280 8.88 11.12 7.58
C GLU A 280 7.98 12.34 7.77
N GLU A 281 7.22 12.39 8.87
CA GLU A 281 6.39 13.54 9.21
C GLU A 281 7.25 14.79 9.49
N ALA A 282 8.38 14.63 10.18
CA ALA A 282 9.31 15.73 10.39
C ALA A 282 9.81 16.32 9.05
N ALA A 283 10.17 15.46 8.10
CA ALA A 283 10.65 15.89 6.78
C ALA A 283 9.55 16.63 6.01
N PHE A 284 8.31 16.15 6.09
CA PHE A 284 7.16 16.81 5.51
C PHE A 284 6.94 18.21 6.10
N LEU A 285 6.86 18.32 7.43
CA LEU A 285 6.63 19.59 8.13
C LEU A 285 7.76 20.62 7.87
N LEU A 286 9.01 20.17 7.79
CA LEU A 286 10.16 21.03 7.48
C LEU A 286 10.11 21.59 6.05
N LYS A 287 9.54 20.84 5.09
CA LYS A 287 9.40 21.27 3.68
C LYS A 287 8.26 22.25 3.46
N LEU A 288 7.25 22.26 4.34
CA LEU A 288 6.15 23.21 4.27
C LEU A 288 6.57 24.67 4.60
N ALA A 289 7.84 24.92 4.94
CA ALA A 289 8.45 26.24 5.18
C ALA A 289 7.72 27.12 6.23
N LYS A 290 6.88 26.51 7.08
CA LYS A 290 6.10 27.18 8.14
C LYS A 290 6.55 26.86 9.55
N HIS A 291 7.40 25.84 9.74
CA HIS A 291 7.82 25.37 11.04
C HIS A 291 9.33 25.42 11.20
N SER A 292 9.79 25.91 12.34
CA SER A 292 11.18 25.80 12.77
C SER A 292 11.52 24.36 13.17
N VAL A 293 12.80 24.00 13.10
CA VAL A 293 13.30 22.68 13.52
C VAL A 293 12.88 22.33 14.96
N SER A 294 12.85 23.33 15.86
CA SER A 294 12.41 23.15 17.24
C SER A 294 10.92 22.86 17.35
N GLU A 295 10.08 23.60 16.63
CA GLU A 295 8.62 23.40 16.65
C GLU A 295 8.27 21.99 16.16
N VAL A 296 8.85 21.56 15.02
CA VAL A 296 8.67 20.20 14.49
C VAL A 296 9.10 19.14 15.51
N GLY A 297 10.26 19.33 16.15
CA GLY A 297 10.74 18.41 17.17
C GLY A 297 9.78 18.27 18.35
N TYR A 298 9.27 19.39 18.88
CA TYR A 298 8.33 19.37 20.00
C TYR A 298 6.95 18.85 19.62
N GLU A 299 6.44 19.20 18.44
CA GLU A 299 5.16 18.70 17.91
C GLU A 299 5.16 17.18 17.79
N LEU A 300 6.29 16.61 17.37
CA LEU A 300 6.49 15.16 17.31
C LEU A 300 6.89 14.54 18.65
N GLY A 301 6.80 15.27 19.77
CA GLY A 301 7.01 14.73 21.13
C GLY A 301 8.47 14.53 21.54
N PHE A 302 9.44 15.20 20.91
CA PHE A 302 10.83 15.17 21.37
C PHE A 302 11.07 16.19 22.49
N SER A 303 11.37 15.70 23.69
CA SER A 303 11.87 16.55 24.79
C SER A 303 13.33 16.99 24.60
N ASN A 304 14.11 16.23 23.82
CA ASN A 304 15.52 16.50 23.51
C ASN A 304 15.70 16.72 22.01
N LEU A 305 15.83 17.99 21.59
CA LEU A 305 16.01 18.37 20.19
C LEU A 305 17.34 17.91 19.57
N SER A 306 18.38 17.70 20.39
CA SER A 306 19.64 17.14 19.93
C SER A 306 19.49 15.66 19.55
N HIS A 307 18.67 14.92 20.31
CA HIS A 307 18.33 13.54 19.96
C HIS A 307 17.49 13.47 18.69
N PHE A 308 16.47 14.33 18.56
CA PHE A 308 15.70 14.49 17.32
C PHE A 308 16.61 14.73 16.11
N SER A 309 17.50 15.72 16.20
CA SER A 309 18.38 16.10 15.09
C SER A 309 19.29 14.95 14.66
N ARG A 310 19.82 14.17 15.60
CA ARG A 310 20.65 12.98 15.31
C ARG A 310 19.85 11.87 14.63
N LEU A 311 18.62 11.60 15.06
CA LEU A 311 17.77 10.60 14.43
C LEU A 311 17.38 11.01 13.01
N PHE A 312 17.05 12.29 12.81
CA PHE A 312 16.72 12.83 11.50
C PHE A 312 17.92 12.75 10.56
N GLU A 313 19.10 13.17 11.01
CA GLU A 313 20.33 13.10 10.21
C GLU A 313 20.72 11.65 9.89
N LYS A 314 20.50 10.72 10.82
CA LYS A 314 20.69 9.29 10.54
C LYS A 314 19.76 8.78 9.44
N GLN A 315 18.53 9.28 9.37
CA GLN A 315 17.54 8.86 8.37
C GLN A 315 17.78 9.50 6.99
N TYR A 316 18.09 10.80 6.94
CA TYR A 316 18.15 11.58 5.71
C TYR A 316 19.57 11.96 5.26
N GLY A 317 20.59 11.63 6.06
CA GLY A 317 22.00 11.94 5.78
C GLY A 317 22.38 13.42 5.93
N ILE A 318 21.43 14.29 6.28
CA ILE A 318 21.64 15.72 6.53
C ILE A 318 20.83 16.19 7.73
N THR A 319 21.29 17.25 8.40
CA THR A 319 20.59 17.83 9.55
C THR A 319 19.20 18.38 9.16
N PRO A 320 18.23 18.40 10.10
CA PRO A 320 16.90 18.98 9.86
C PRO A 320 16.95 20.39 9.27
N LYS A 321 17.85 21.22 9.80
CA LYS A 321 18.04 22.60 9.33
C LYS A 321 18.52 22.65 7.89
N LYS A 322 19.43 21.76 7.46
CA LYS A 322 19.86 21.72 6.05
C LYS A 322 18.74 21.19 5.15
N PHE A 323 17.98 20.22 5.62
CA PHE A 323 16.85 19.65 4.90
C PHE A 323 15.73 20.66 4.62
N SER A 324 15.46 21.59 5.55
CA SER A 324 14.44 22.63 5.33
C SER A 324 14.78 23.62 4.21
N TYR A 325 16.05 23.69 3.79
CA TYR A 325 16.49 24.59 2.70
C TYR A 325 16.70 23.88 1.36
N THR A 326 16.59 22.56 1.28
CA THR A 326 16.67 21.89 -0.03
C THR A 326 15.42 22.19 -0.83
N THR A 327 15.57 22.36 -2.15
CA THR A 327 14.46 22.46 -3.09
C THR A 327 13.73 21.14 -3.20
#